data_AF-A0A5J4ZUM7-F1
#
_entry.id   AF-A0A5J4ZUM7-F1
#
_cell.length_a   1.000
_cell.length_b   1.000
_cell.length_c   1.000
_cell.angle_alpha   90.00
_cell.angle_beta   90.00
_cell.angle_gamma   90.00
#
_symmetry.space_group_name_H-M   'P 1'
#
loop_
_entity.id
_entity.type
_entity.pdbx_description
1 polymer ?
#
loop_
_entity_poly.entity_id
_entity_poly.type
_entity_poly.pdbx_seq_one_letter_code
_entity_poly.pdbx_strand_id
1 'polypeptide(L)'
;MVVTQVSVGGFDNYVTAKMLLDYFEDNIGVVWRCRLKTSSTPPESYPNFEIDAADVKRMNDYEKVEPHAFVHFASPSSAKSALDAAGRAELMLINNPLKVSLGPENPYSMNQRRRTKVPFTLSGVCMEIGLLVTRDEFFVGWRGPPAGVDFLVDPFDGTCKFLFTKDVAFSLKGTSRHVDFTPSGAIGRCNTYRISIPPRKGPSLTKAMAYLREQRVPDDCPKKQLRIRDEPDFGMPMSDPFFCIQYKEGITFKIMFLVNAVMHKGIINQHQLSDGFFDLLRRQPEVVNAAALQHLSSYRRPVFDACKRLKLVQEWLLKNPTLLQRPRELDDIVEVRRLVITPTKAYCLPPEVELSNRVLRNYREVADRFLRVTFMDEAMQTLNKNVLSYYSASIVRDIRSNSSNQKTTMFKRVKNILSEGFYLCGRKYFFLAFSANQLRDRSAWFFAEDKRISVGNIISWMGRFKNRNVAKCAARMGQCFSSTYATVEVPPNEVDSKLPDIKRNGYDFSDGIGMITPDLAMEVAEKLQLRVNPPVCISDQICWLQRGCCLLASKK
;
A
#
# COMPACT_ATOMS: atom_id res chain seq x y z
N MET A 1 39.83 -12.46 3.11
CA MET A 1 39.20 -13.48 3.98
C MET A 1 38.41 -14.43 3.11
N VAL A 2 38.67 -15.72 3.26
CA VAL A 2 38.32 -16.76 2.30
C VAL A 2 37.02 -17.45 2.71
N VAL A 3 36.13 -17.74 1.77
CA VAL A 3 34.78 -18.25 2.03
C VAL A 3 34.85 -19.71 2.48
N THR A 4 34.46 -19.99 3.72
CA THR A 4 34.42 -21.36 4.28
C THR A 4 33.00 -21.86 4.52
N GLN A 5 31.97 -21.03 4.32
CA GLN A 5 30.57 -21.38 4.58
C GLN A 5 29.78 -21.59 3.30
N VAL A 6 28.99 -22.66 3.26
CA VAL A 6 28.03 -22.95 2.18
C VAL A 6 26.62 -23.12 2.76
N SER A 7 25.60 -22.82 1.95
CA SER A 7 24.21 -23.20 2.22
C SER A 7 23.86 -24.44 1.42
N VAL A 8 23.29 -25.45 2.08
CA VAL A 8 22.95 -26.74 1.49
C VAL A 8 21.46 -26.98 1.65
N GLY A 9 20.76 -27.35 0.59
CA GLY A 9 19.36 -27.75 0.59
C GLY A 9 19.13 -28.97 -0.31
N GLY A 10 17.87 -29.33 -0.55
CA GLY A 10 17.53 -30.47 -1.43
C GLY A 10 17.52 -31.83 -0.73
N PHE A 11 17.21 -31.86 0.56
CA PHE A 11 17.07 -33.07 1.35
C PHE A 11 15.82 -33.00 2.24
N ASP A 12 15.32 -34.13 2.72
CA ASP A 12 14.04 -34.21 3.44
C ASP A 12 14.15 -33.91 4.95
N ASN A 13 13.00 -33.74 5.61
CA ASN A 13 12.88 -33.40 7.04
C ASN A 13 13.45 -34.44 8.02
N TYR A 14 13.75 -35.67 7.57
CA TYR A 14 14.35 -36.70 8.41
C TYR A 14 15.89 -36.59 8.48
N VAL A 15 16.51 -35.77 7.63
CA VAL A 15 17.96 -35.58 7.63
C VAL A 15 18.38 -34.78 8.86
N THR A 16 19.39 -35.28 9.58
CA THR A 16 19.92 -34.62 10.78
C THR A 16 21.20 -33.84 10.48
N ALA A 17 21.53 -32.86 11.33
CA ALA A 17 22.78 -32.10 11.21
C ALA A 17 24.02 -33.01 11.27
N LYS A 18 23.95 -34.12 12.01
CA LYS A 18 25.02 -35.12 12.12
C LYS A 18 25.20 -35.85 10.79
N MET A 19 24.12 -36.30 10.16
CA MET A 19 24.20 -36.97 8.84
C MET A 19 24.82 -36.08 7.78
N LEU A 20 24.52 -34.77 7.80
CA LEU A 20 25.16 -33.81 6.90
C LEU A 20 26.63 -33.56 7.25
N LEU A 21 26.97 -33.47 8.55
CA LEU A 21 28.34 -33.32 9.01
C LEU A 21 29.20 -34.51 8.53
N ASP A 22 28.81 -35.72 8.91
CA ASP A 22 29.52 -36.96 8.57
C ASP A 22 29.69 -37.07 7.04
N TYR A 23 28.61 -36.83 6.28
CA TYR A 23 28.65 -36.86 4.82
C TYR A 23 29.64 -35.85 4.21
N PHE A 24 29.65 -34.59 4.67
CA PHE A 24 30.56 -33.59 4.13
C PHE A 24 32.01 -33.78 4.58
N GLU A 25 32.25 -34.33 5.77
CA GLU A 25 33.60 -34.69 6.23
C GLU A 25 34.18 -35.85 5.42
N ASP A 26 33.36 -36.86 5.11
CA ASP A 26 33.78 -38.03 4.32
C ASP A 26 34.01 -37.70 2.83
N ASN A 27 33.20 -36.80 2.25
CA ASN A 27 33.20 -36.56 0.79
C ASN A 27 33.94 -35.29 0.35
N ILE A 28 34.09 -34.28 1.22
CA ILE A 28 34.60 -32.95 0.81
C ILE A 28 35.74 -32.45 1.72
N GLY A 29 35.60 -32.59 3.03
CA GLY A 29 36.64 -32.24 4.00
C GLY A 29 36.10 -31.71 5.32
N VAL A 30 37.00 -31.49 6.27
CA VAL A 30 36.72 -31.19 7.68
C VAL A 30 35.68 -30.06 7.85
N VAL A 31 34.64 -30.32 8.64
CA VAL A 31 33.54 -29.39 8.90
C VAL A 31 33.65 -28.87 10.33
N TRP A 32 33.89 -27.56 10.49
CA TRP A 32 33.91 -26.92 11.81
C TRP A 32 32.53 -26.82 12.44
N ARG A 33 31.51 -26.60 11.61
CA ARG A 33 30.14 -26.40 12.10
C ARG A 33 29.11 -26.72 11.04
N CYS A 34 28.20 -27.64 11.35
CA CYS A 34 26.99 -27.87 10.57
C CYS A 34 25.77 -27.40 11.38
N ARG A 35 24.98 -26.48 10.82
CA ARG A 35 23.74 -26.00 11.43
C ARG A 35 22.57 -26.27 10.50
N LEU A 36 21.80 -27.30 10.82
CA LEU A 36 20.52 -27.60 10.18
C LEU A 36 19.42 -26.62 10.64
N LYS A 37 18.61 -26.17 9.69
CA LYS A 37 17.45 -25.30 9.87
C LYS A 37 16.22 -25.98 9.26
N THR A 38 15.37 -26.48 10.14
CA THR A 38 14.05 -27.08 9.83
C THR A 38 12.90 -26.18 10.28
N SER A 39 13.20 -25.07 10.95
CA SER A 39 12.24 -24.09 11.44
C SER A 39 12.83 -22.67 11.43
N SER A 40 11.96 -21.68 11.28
CA SER A 40 12.32 -20.27 11.44
C SER A 40 11.81 -19.74 12.78
N THR A 41 12.61 -18.91 13.43
CA THR A 41 12.17 -18.24 14.66
C THR A 41 11.42 -16.97 14.25
N PRO A 42 10.19 -16.74 14.74
CA PRO A 42 9.44 -15.53 14.40
C PRO A 42 10.24 -14.26 14.72
N PRO A 43 10.09 -13.16 13.97
CA PRO A 43 10.84 -11.92 14.19
C PRO A 43 10.73 -11.32 15.62
N GLU A 44 9.75 -11.78 16.40
CA GLU A 44 9.46 -11.30 17.76
C GLU A 44 10.15 -12.12 18.87
N SER A 45 11.01 -13.08 18.53
CA SER A 45 11.63 -14.03 19.49
C SER A 45 12.95 -13.56 20.14
N TYR A 46 13.11 -12.27 20.41
CA TYR A 46 14.28 -11.79 21.16
C TYR A 46 14.17 -12.21 22.64
N PRO A 47 15.29 -12.53 23.33
CA PRO A 47 15.23 -12.99 24.71
C PRO A 47 14.65 -11.90 25.61
N ASN A 48 13.54 -12.22 26.27
CA ASN A 48 13.07 -11.50 27.43
C ASN A 48 13.87 -12.04 28.63
N PHE A 49 14.61 -11.19 29.34
CA PHE A 49 15.45 -11.62 30.48
C PHE A 49 14.69 -11.69 31.81
N GLU A 50 13.37 -11.43 31.77
CA GLU A 50 12.44 -11.65 32.87
C GLU A 50 11.51 -12.81 32.48
N ILE A 51 11.90 -14.03 32.80
CA ILE A 51 11.02 -15.19 32.70
C ILE A 51 11.08 -15.90 34.05
N ASP A 52 9.93 -16.02 34.71
CA ASP A 52 9.78 -16.90 35.86
C ASP A 52 9.85 -18.34 35.38
N ALA A 53 10.88 -19.07 35.83
CA ALA A 53 11.18 -20.42 35.35
C ALA A 53 10.07 -21.44 35.65
N ALA A 54 9.12 -21.09 36.53
CA ALA A 54 7.99 -21.95 36.90
C ALA A 54 6.86 -22.04 35.86
N ASP A 55 6.72 -21.06 34.95
CA ASP A 55 5.57 -20.96 34.03
C ASP A 55 5.90 -21.20 32.54
N VAL A 56 7.09 -21.71 32.23
CA VAL A 56 7.50 -22.01 30.86
C VAL A 56 6.79 -23.27 30.35
N LYS A 57 5.66 -23.10 29.65
CA LYS A 57 5.08 -24.17 28.82
C LYS A 57 5.85 -24.29 27.51
N ARG A 58 6.44 -25.46 27.24
CA ARG A 58 7.03 -25.79 25.93
C ARG A 58 5.92 -25.89 24.88
N MET A 59 5.80 -24.90 24.00
CA MET A 59 4.98 -24.97 22.79
C MET A 59 5.89 -25.08 21.55
N ASN A 60 5.56 -26.00 20.65
CA ASN A 60 6.33 -26.28 19.42
C ASN A 60 5.68 -25.64 18.18
N ASP A 61 5.18 -24.41 18.29
CA ASP A 61 4.49 -23.71 17.19
C ASP A 61 5.47 -22.89 16.34
N TYR A 62 6.46 -23.56 15.74
CA TYR A 62 7.38 -22.92 14.78
C TYR A 62 6.88 -23.16 13.35
N GLU A 63 6.94 -22.15 12.49
CA GLU A 63 6.77 -22.34 11.05
C GLU A 63 7.89 -23.24 10.52
N LYS A 64 7.51 -24.41 10.00
CA LYS A 64 8.44 -25.34 9.33
C LYS A 64 8.79 -24.76 7.97
N VAL A 65 10.07 -24.43 7.79
CA VAL A 65 10.65 -24.00 6.51
C VAL A 65 11.21 -25.22 5.79
N GLU A 66 11.38 -25.11 4.46
CA GLU A 66 12.11 -26.13 3.72
C GLU A 66 13.49 -26.37 4.37
N PRO A 67 13.81 -27.64 4.68
CA PRO A 67 15.03 -28.00 5.39
C PRO A 67 16.26 -27.56 4.60
N HIS A 68 17.08 -26.74 5.24
CA HIS A 68 18.36 -26.28 4.71
C HIS A 68 19.40 -26.25 5.82
N ALA A 69 20.67 -26.37 5.46
CA ALA A 69 21.78 -26.37 6.41
C ALA A 69 22.82 -25.33 6.02
N PHE A 70 23.49 -24.80 7.03
CA PHE A 70 24.69 -23.99 6.88
C PHE A 70 25.88 -24.81 7.33
N VAL A 71 26.79 -25.10 6.40
CA VAL A 71 27.99 -25.91 6.64
C VAL A 71 29.21 -25.02 6.55
N HIS A 72 30.00 -24.98 7.61
CA HIS A 72 31.28 -24.27 7.70
C HIS A 72 32.42 -25.27 7.63
N PHE A 73 33.21 -25.21 6.58
CA PHE A 73 34.40 -26.01 6.40
C PHE A 73 35.61 -25.41 7.12
N ALA A 74 36.57 -26.24 7.51
CA ALA A 74 37.87 -25.81 8.02
C ALA A 74 38.68 -25.07 6.95
N SER A 75 38.56 -25.51 5.70
CA SER A 75 39.28 -24.97 4.55
C SER A 75 38.33 -24.30 3.55
N PRO A 76 38.74 -23.17 2.96
CA PRO A 76 37.98 -22.53 1.89
C PRO A 76 37.99 -23.32 0.57
N SER A 77 39.02 -24.14 0.34
CA SER A 77 39.05 -25.05 -0.82
C SER A 77 37.90 -26.04 -0.75
N SER A 78 37.60 -26.58 0.44
CA SER A 78 36.48 -27.49 0.68
C SER A 78 35.11 -26.86 0.39
N ALA A 79 34.91 -25.58 0.74
CA ALA A 79 33.67 -24.88 0.41
C ALA A 79 33.48 -24.70 -1.11
N LYS A 80 34.57 -24.46 -1.86
CA LYS A 80 34.54 -24.37 -3.32
C LYS A 80 34.33 -25.74 -3.96
N SER A 81 35.02 -26.78 -3.47
CA SER A 81 34.82 -28.16 -3.92
C SER A 81 33.39 -28.66 -3.68
N ALA A 82 32.77 -28.30 -2.55
CA ALA A 82 31.36 -28.61 -2.28
C ALA A 82 30.42 -27.98 -3.33
N LEU A 83 30.68 -26.73 -3.72
CA LEU A 83 29.88 -26.06 -4.75
C LEU A 83 30.07 -26.72 -6.12
N ASP A 84 31.32 -27.00 -6.49
CA ASP A 84 31.65 -27.58 -7.81
C ASP A 84 31.09 -29.01 -7.93
N ALA A 85 31.16 -29.82 -6.85
CA ALA A 85 30.58 -31.17 -6.80
C ALA A 85 29.04 -31.15 -6.84
N ALA A 86 28.40 -30.18 -6.18
CA ALA A 86 26.95 -29.99 -6.29
C ALA A 86 26.53 -29.57 -7.71
N GLY A 87 27.32 -28.71 -8.37
CA GLY A 87 27.08 -28.29 -9.75
C GLY A 87 27.17 -29.42 -10.76
N ARG A 88 27.95 -30.47 -10.46
CA ARG A 88 28.05 -31.71 -11.23
C ARG A 88 27.05 -32.80 -10.78
N ALA A 89 26.17 -32.49 -9.82
CA ALA A 89 25.22 -33.43 -9.21
C ALA A 89 25.86 -34.67 -8.55
N GLU A 90 27.11 -34.55 -8.11
CA GLU A 90 27.87 -35.65 -7.48
C GLU A 90 27.54 -35.80 -5.98
N LEU A 91 26.93 -34.77 -5.38
CA LEU A 91 26.54 -34.79 -3.97
C LEU A 91 25.13 -35.37 -3.79
N MET A 92 25.07 -36.67 -3.51
CA MET A 92 23.83 -37.40 -3.26
C MET A 92 23.76 -37.86 -1.80
N LEU A 93 22.73 -37.43 -1.07
CA LEU A 93 22.46 -37.89 0.29
C LEU A 93 21.11 -38.61 0.31
N ILE A 94 21.12 -39.92 0.58
CA ILE A 94 19.91 -40.77 0.65
C ILE A 94 19.04 -40.59 -0.61
N ASN A 95 19.69 -40.77 -1.77
CA ASN A 95 19.08 -40.66 -3.11
C ASN A 95 18.54 -39.27 -3.50
N ASN A 96 18.79 -38.23 -2.70
CA ASN A 96 18.43 -36.85 -3.03
C ASN A 96 19.68 -36.03 -3.42
N PRO A 97 19.65 -35.30 -4.56
CA PRO A 97 20.75 -34.42 -4.95
C PRO A 97 20.80 -33.17 -4.06
N LEU A 98 21.93 -32.97 -3.39
CA LEU A 98 22.17 -31.80 -2.55
C LEU A 98 22.40 -30.56 -3.42
N LYS A 99 21.63 -29.51 -3.15
CA LYS A 99 21.80 -28.19 -3.74
C LYS A 99 22.71 -27.37 -2.85
N VAL A 100 23.92 -27.08 -3.31
CA VAL A 100 24.86 -26.21 -2.59
C VAL A 100 24.86 -24.83 -3.24
N SER A 101 24.77 -23.79 -2.41
CA SER A 101 24.90 -22.41 -2.86
C SER A 101 25.88 -21.64 -1.99
N LEU A 102 26.73 -20.85 -2.64
CA LEU A 102 27.44 -19.75 -2.00
C LEU A 102 26.48 -18.56 -2.00
N GLY A 103 25.87 -18.25 -0.86
CA GLY A 103 24.76 -17.31 -0.79
C GLY A 103 25.09 -15.91 -1.36
N PRO A 104 24.23 -15.32 -2.23
CA PRO A 104 24.41 -13.97 -2.76
C PRO A 104 24.19 -12.84 -1.71
N GLU A 105 23.57 -13.16 -0.57
CA GLU A 105 23.18 -12.21 0.49
C GLU A 105 23.78 -12.53 1.87
N ASN A 106 24.91 -13.23 1.94
CA ASN A 106 25.65 -13.33 3.20
C ASN A 106 25.98 -11.90 3.70
N PRO A 107 25.76 -11.54 4.99
CA PRO A 107 26.20 -10.26 5.55
C PRO A 107 27.64 -9.91 5.18
N TYR A 108 28.51 -10.91 5.03
CA TYR A 108 29.87 -10.74 4.54
C TYR A 108 29.94 -10.35 3.05
N SER A 109 29.20 -11.01 2.14
CA SER A 109 29.18 -10.65 0.71
C SER A 109 28.51 -9.30 0.47
N MET A 110 27.46 -8.98 1.24
CA MET A 110 26.85 -7.64 1.28
C MET A 110 27.84 -6.59 1.79
N ASN A 111 28.55 -6.85 2.89
CA ASN A 111 29.58 -5.94 3.40
C ASN A 111 30.76 -5.79 2.43
N GLN A 112 31.14 -6.85 1.72
CA GLN A 112 32.19 -6.81 0.71
C GLN A 112 31.76 -6.00 -0.52
N ARG A 113 30.51 -6.17 -1.00
CA ARG A 113 29.91 -5.33 -2.04
C ARG A 113 29.76 -3.87 -1.59
N ARG A 114 29.43 -3.62 -0.33
CA ARG A 114 29.34 -2.26 0.25
C ARG A 114 30.71 -1.60 0.44
N ARG A 115 31.78 -2.39 0.61
CA ARG A 115 33.17 -1.91 0.61
C ARG A 115 33.67 -1.51 -0.78
N THR A 116 33.13 -2.12 -1.85
CA THR A 116 33.55 -1.81 -3.23
C THR A 116 32.63 -0.83 -3.95
N LYS A 117 31.35 -0.74 -3.57
CA LYS A 117 30.39 0.25 -4.08
C LYS A 117 30.15 1.35 -3.05
N VAL A 118 31.02 2.36 -3.05
CA VAL A 118 30.91 3.52 -2.17
C VAL A 118 29.82 4.46 -2.71
N PRO A 119 28.88 4.94 -1.87
CA PRO A 119 27.89 5.92 -2.30
C PRO A 119 28.54 7.26 -2.66
N PHE A 120 27.94 7.96 -3.61
CA PHE A 120 28.34 9.34 -3.93
C PHE A 120 27.74 10.28 -2.88
N THR A 121 28.59 10.74 -1.96
CA THR A 121 28.18 11.66 -0.88
C THR A 121 28.43 13.11 -1.25
N LEU A 122 27.34 13.88 -1.33
CA LEU A 122 27.35 15.33 -1.48
C LEU A 122 27.01 15.94 -0.13
N SER A 123 28.04 16.39 0.60
CA SER A 123 27.86 16.90 1.96
C SER A 123 27.65 18.41 2.02
N GLY A 124 26.88 18.84 3.03
CA GLY A 124 26.54 20.24 3.25
C GLY A 124 25.70 20.84 2.12
N VAL A 125 24.70 20.07 1.66
CA VAL A 125 23.75 20.54 0.65
C VAL A 125 22.66 21.37 1.31
N CYS A 126 22.15 22.36 0.58
CA CYS A 126 20.91 23.03 0.95
C CYS A 126 19.75 22.37 0.19
N MET A 127 18.75 21.90 0.94
CA MET A 127 17.58 21.23 0.41
C MET A 127 16.39 22.18 0.46
N GLU A 128 15.68 22.31 -0.65
CA GLU A 128 14.41 23.02 -0.74
C GLU A 128 13.35 22.08 -1.33
N ILE A 129 12.14 22.17 -0.81
CA ILE A 129 10.98 21.39 -1.26
C ILE A 129 10.00 22.36 -1.91
N GLY A 130 9.52 22.01 -3.10
CA GLY A 130 8.72 22.94 -3.89
C GLY A 130 8.06 22.33 -5.12
N LEU A 131 7.61 23.21 -6.00
CA LEU A 131 6.96 22.89 -7.26
C LEU A 131 7.72 23.55 -8.41
N LEU A 132 8.10 22.75 -9.41
CA LEU A 132 8.62 23.28 -10.67
C LEU A 132 7.44 23.74 -11.55
N VAL A 133 7.19 25.04 -11.58
CA VAL A 133 6.02 25.64 -12.26
C VAL A 133 6.21 25.67 -13.77
N THR A 134 7.39 26.12 -14.18
CA THR A 134 7.87 26.06 -15.56
C THR A 134 9.29 25.50 -15.56
N ARG A 135 9.88 25.24 -16.73
CA ARG A 135 11.28 24.76 -16.82
C ARG A 135 12.28 25.68 -16.12
N ASP A 136 11.96 26.96 -15.99
CA ASP A 136 12.86 27.99 -15.47
C ASP A 136 12.29 28.69 -14.22
N GLU A 137 11.23 28.14 -13.59
CA GLU A 137 10.61 28.75 -12.39
C GLU A 137 10.24 27.70 -11.35
N PHE A 138 10.77 27.87 -10.15
CA PHE A 138 10.59 26.99 -9.01
C PHE A 138 10.01 27.76 -7.83
N PHE A 139 8.87 27.27 -7.33
CA PHE A 139 8.21 27.81 -6.15
C PHE A 139 8.61 26.99 -4.94
N VAL A 140 9.17 27.65 -3.94
CA VAL A 140 9.64 27.03 -2.70
C VAL A 140 8.47 26.97 -1.73
N GLY A 141 8.13 25.76 -1.26
CA GLY A 141 7.13 25.54 -0.21
C GLY A 141 7.75 25.32 1.17
N TRP A 142 9.00 24.85 1.22
CA TRP A 142 9.79 24.75 2.43
C TRP A 142 11.29 24.82 2.15
N ARG A 143 12.03 25.48 3.06
CA ARG A 143 13.50 25.54 3.03
C ARG A 143 14.07 24.72 4.16
N GLY A 144 14.97 23.82 3.80
CA GLY A 144 15.76 23.07 4.74
C GLY A 144 16.76 23.93 5.49
N PRO A 145 17.38 23.37 6.53
CA PRO A 145 18.39 24.05 7.32
C PRO A 145 19.60 24.42 6.44
N PRO A 146 20.33 25.50 6.79
CA PRO A 146 21.46 25.99 5.99
C PRO A 146 22.65 25.03 5.96
N ALA A 147 22.73 24.09 6.90
CA ALA A 147 23.77 23.08 7.00
C ALA A 147 23.24 21.80 7.66
N GLY A 148 24.02 20.72 7.60
CA GLY A 148 23.70 19.45 8.24
C GLY A 148 22.72 18.56 7.46
N VAL A 149 22.66 18.75 6.14
CA VAL A 149 22.01 17.84 5.20
C VAL A 149 23.05 17.33 4.21
N ASP A 150 23.09 16.02 4.02
CA ASP A 150 23.89 15.36 3.00
C ASP A 150 22.96 14.67 1.99
N PHE A 151 23.30 14.74 0.70
CA PHE A 151 22.61 14.00 -0.34
C PHE A 151 23.48 12.82 -0.78
N LEU A 152 22.91 11.62 -0.71
CA LEU A 152 23.55 10.38 -1.11
C LEU A 152 22.91 9.86 -2.39
N VAL A 153 23.74 9.49 -3.36
CA VAL A 153 23.35 8.60 -4.46
C VAL A 153 24.07 7.28 -4.23
N ASP A 154 23.32 6.21 -3.96
CA ASP A 154 23.87 4.92 -3.55
C ASP A 154 23.70 3.87 -4.66
N PRO A 155 24.80 3.51 -5.38
CA PRO A 155 24.76 2.50 -6.44
C PRO A 155 24.55 1.08 -5.94
N PHE A 156 24.66 0.84 -4.64
CA PHE A 156 24.46 -0.49 -4.06
C PHE A 156 22.98 -0.85 -4.03
N ASP A 157 22.13 0.08 -3.57
CA ASP A 157 20.69 -0.11 -3.48
C ASP A 157 19.89 0.59 -4.59
N GLY A 158 20.55 1.40 -5.42
CA GLY A 158 19.92 2.14 -6.51
C GLY A 158 19.04 3.28 -6.01
N THR A 159 19.35 3.84 -4.83
CA THR A 159 18.50 4.87 -4.20
C THR A 159 19.22 6.22 -4.05
N CYS A 160 18.41 7.27 -3.91
CA CYS A 160 18.87 8.58 -3.49
C CYS A 160 18.31 8.89 -2.11
N LYS A 161 19.12 9.42 -1.18
CA LYS A 161 18.71 9.68 0.20
C LYS A 161 19.16 11.07 0.65
N PHE A 162 18.29 11.74 1.41
CA PHE A 162 18.66 12.89 2.21
C PHE A 162 18.98 12.43 3.63
N LEU A 163 20.20 12.71 4.09
CA LEU A 163 20.63 12.43 5.45
C LEU A 163 20.71 13.73 6.24
N PHE A 164 19.91 13.81 7.29
CA PHE A 164 19.99 14.90 8.25
C PHE A 164 20.96 14.51 9.36
N THR A 165 21.86 15.42 9.75
CA THR A 165 22.69 15.20 10.94
C THR A 165 21.80 15.05 12.16
N LYS A 166 22.32 14.39 13.20
CA LYS A 166 21.59 14.18 14.46
C LYS A 166 21.02 15.50 14.97
N ASP A 167 21.86 16.53 15.10
CA ASP A 167 21.45 17.82 15.65
C ASP A 167 20.33 18.46 14.83
N VAL A 168 20.40 18.38 13.50
CA VAL A 168 19.34 18.87 12.61
C VAL A 168 18.06 18.06 12.71
N ALA A 169 18.17 16.73 12.69
CA ALA A 169 17.02 15.83 12.77
C ALA A 169 16.28 15.92 14.12
N PHE A 170 16.94 16.41 15.17
CA PHE A 170 16.37 16.63 16.51
C PHE A 170 16.07 18.12 16.80
N SER A 171 16.61 19.07 16.03
CA SER A 171 16.31 20.51 16.18
C SER A 171 15.00 20.93 15.51
N LEU A 172 14.44 20.08 14.63
CA LEU A 172 13.07 20.16 14.15
C LEU A 172 12.08 19.95 15.33
N LYS A 173 12.00 20.92 16.25
CA LYS A 173 11.18 20.88 17.46
C LYS A 173 9.70 20.70 17.10
N GLY A 174 8.99 19.85 17.84
CA GLY A 174 7.56 19.57 17.63
C GLY A 174 7.24 18.69 16.41
N THR A 175 8.24 18.34 15.60
CA THR A 175 8.03 17.50 14.42
C THR A 175 7.88 16.04 14.81
N SER A 176 6.70 15.49 14.58
CA SER A 176 6.54 14.05 14.64
C SER A 176 7.01 13.44 13.33
N ARG A 177 8.06 12.61 13.42
CA ARG A 177 8.73 11.98 12.27
C ARG A 177 7.86 11.04 11.43
N HIS A 178 6.62 10.82 11.85
CA HIS A 178 5.70 9.90 11.19
C HIS A 178 4.79 10.58 10.18
N VAL A 179 4.70 11.92 10.15
CA VAL A 179 3.87 12.70 9.22
C VAL A 179 4.70 13.84 8.63
N ASP A 180 4.08 14.71 7.83
CA ASP A 180 4.76 15.89 7.30
C ASP A 180 5.36 16.75 8.44
N PHE A 181 6.68 16.88 8.45
CA PHE A 181 7.42 17.63 9.47
C PHE A 181 7.52 19.11 9.14
N THR A 182 7.11 19.54 7.95
CA THR A 182 7.17 20.95 7.56
C THR A 182 6.00 21.72 8.18
N PRO A 183 6.21 22.93 8.71
CA PRO A 183 5.14 23.71 9.36
C PRO A 183 3.93 23.97 8.46
N SER A 184 4.16 24.09 7.15
CA SER A 184 3.16 24.43 6.12
C SER A 184 2.60 23.21 5.38
N GLY A 185 2.96 21.98 5.78
CA GLY A 185 2.56 20.78 5.04
C GLY A 185 3.11 20.73 3.61
N ALA A 186 4.28 21.33 3.38
CA ALA A 186 4.91 21.46 2.08
C ALA A 186 5.26 20.11 1.46
N ILE A 187 5.69 19.10 2.24
CA ILE A 187 5.94 17.76 1.68
C ILE A 187 4.66 17.25 1.07
N GLY A 188 3.53 17.43 1.76
CA GLY A 188 2.18 17.08 1.34
C GLY A 188 1.72 17.71 0.02
N ARG A 189 2.24 18.89 -0.33
CA ARG A 189 1.81 19.69 -1.49
C ARG A 189 2.78 19.62 -2.66
N CYS A 190 4.06 19.56 -2.35
CA CYS A 190 5.15 19.70 -3.30
C CYS A 190 5.64 18.33 -3.79
N ASN A 191 6.12 18.27 -5.03
CA ASN A 191 6.61 17.02 -5.63
C ASN A 191 8.04 17.14 -6.18
N THR A 192 8.67 18.30 -6.05
CA THR A 192 10.00 18.57 -6.58
C THR A 192 10.95 18.97 -5.46
N TYR A 193 12.17 18.45 -5.52
CA TYR A 193 13.25 18.79 -4.62
C TYR A 193 14.31 19.59 -5.37
N ARG A 194 14.75 20.70 -4.81
CA ARG A 194 15.90 21.46 -5.29
C ARG A 194 17.06 21.26 -4.31
N ILE A 195 18.20 20.87 -4.84
CA ILE A 195 19.42 20.63 -4.06
C ILE A 195 20.47 21.63 -4.53
N SER A 196 20.93 22.48 -3.63
CA SER A 196 22.05 23.38 -3.89
C SER A 196 23.32 22.80 -3.27
N ILE A 197 24.34 22.59 -4.10
CA ILE A 197 25.56 21.87 -3.72
C ILE A 197 26.73 22.86 -3.69
N PRO A 198 27.60 22.83 -2.66
CA PRO A 198 28.80 23.67 -2.62
C PRO A 198 29.72 23.43 -3.83
N PRO A 199 30.30 24.48 -4.46
CA PRO A 199 31.16 24.33 -5.64
C PRO A 199 32.32 23.33 -5.46
N ARG A 200 32.88 23.25 -4.25
CA ARG A 200 33.93 22.29 -3.87
C ARG A 200 33.54 20.81 -4.06
N LYS A 201 32.25 20.48 -4.12
CA LYS A 201 31.73 19.12 -4.36
C LYS A 201 31.40 18.85 -5.83
N GLY A 202 31.72 19.78 -6.74
CA GLY A 202 31.50 19.64 -8.18
C GLY A 202 31.97 18.30 -8.78
N PRO A 203 33.21 17.83 -8.51
CA PRO A 203 33.68 16.55 -9.03
C PRO A 203 32.84 15.34 -8.58
N SER A 204 32.38 15.34 -7.32
CA SER A 204 31.50 14.29 -6.80
C SER A 204 30.12 14.34 -7.45
N LEU A 205 29.59 15.54 -7.70
CA LEU A 205 28.34 15.72 -8.43
C LEU A 205 28.45 15.18 -9.86
N THR A 206 29.54 15.50 -10.58
CA THR A 206 29.75 15.00 -11.94
C THR A 206 29.75 13.46 -11.99
N LYS A 207 30.42 12.81 -11.02
CA LYS A 207 30.41 11.34 -10.91
C LYS A 207 29.02 10.77 -10.61
N ALA A 208 28.28 11.41 -9.68
CA ALA A 208 26.92 11.01 -9.37
C ALA A 208 25.98 11.17 -10.57
N MET A 209 26.08 12.28 -11.31
CA MET A 209 25.28 12.51 -12.52
C MET A 209 25.64 11.54 -13.65
N ALA A 210 26.91 11.19 -13.81
CA ALA A 210 27.33 10.15 -14.77
C ALA A 210 26.67 8.81 -14.46
N TYR A 211 26.70 8.37 -13.19
CA TYR A 211 26.00 7.17 -12.75
C TYR A 211 24.48 7.24 -13.01
N LEU A 212 23.82 8.36 -12.69
CA LEU A 212 22.39 8.53 -12.96
C LEU A 212 22.06 8.44 -14.46
N ARG A 213 22.92 9.01 -15.33
CA ARG A 213 22.79 8.89 -16.79
C ARG A 213 22.95 7.44 -17.26
N GLU A 214 23.90 6.68 -16.69
CA GLU A 214 24.06 5.24 -16.96
C GLU A 214 22.80 4.45 -16.56
N GLN A 215 22.13 4.85 -15.47
CA GLN A 215 20.83 4.31 -15.06
C GLN A 215 19.65 4.87 -15.87
N ARG A 216 19.90 5.60 -16.96
CA ARG A 216 18.91 6.20 -17.86
C ARG A 216 17.97 7.20 -17.17
N VAL A 217 18.42 7.82 -16.09
CA VAL A 217 17.72 8.96 -15.49
C VAL A 217 17.81 10.14 -16.47
N PRO A 218 16.68 10.72 -16.92
CA PRO A 218 16.69 11.85 -17.83
C PRO A 218 17.43 13.04 -17.23
N ASP A 219 18.32 13.66 -18.02
CA ASP A 219 19.06 14.86 -17.64
C ASP A 219 18.68 15.99 -18.59
N ASP A 220 17.82 16.89 -18.11
CA ASP A 220 17.44 18.11 -18.81
C ASP A 220 18.14 19.29 -18.13
N CYS A 221 19.26 19.75 -18.69
CA CYS A 221 19.92 20.97 -18.23
C CYS A 221 19.08 22.21 -18.58
N PRO A 222 18.70 23.04 -17.59
CA PRO A 222 18.01 24.30 -17.85
C PRO A 222 18.85 25.19 -18.77
N LYS A 223 18.24 25.78 -19.80
CA LYS A 223 18.92 26.74 -20.69
C LYS A 223 19.11 28.11 -20.03
N LYS A 224 18.36 28.38 -18.96
CA LYS A 224 18.35 29.64 -18.21
C LYS A 224 18.51 29.36 -16.73
N GLN A 225 18.96 30.37 -15.99
CA GLN A 225 19.00 30.30 -14.54
C GLN A 225 17.58 30.18 -13.98
N LEU A 226 17.40 29.24 -13.05
CA LEU A 226 16.13 28.97 -12.40
C LEU A 226 15.70 30.18 -11.55
N ARG A 227 14.52 30.72 -11.81
CA ARG A 227 13.89 31.76 -10.99
C ARG A 227 13.24 31.12 -9.77
N ILE A 228 13.61 31.59 -8.59
CA ILE A 228 13.17 31.03 -7.31
C ILE A 228 12.22 32.02 -6.67
N ARG A 229 11.03 31.57 -6.30
CA ARG A 229 10.02 32.38 -5.62
C ARG A 229 9.41 31.59 -4.48
N ASP A 230 8.87 32.29 -3.50
CA ASP A 230 8.09 31.65 -2.45
C ASP A 230 6.69 31.33 -2.98
N GLU A 231 6.13 30.22 -2.52
CA GLU A 231 4.70 29.95 -2.75
C GLU A 231 3.84 31.07 -2.13
N PRO A 232 2.64 31.35 -2.68
CA PRO A 232 1.75 32.37 -2.15
C PRO A 232 1.47 32.25 -0.64
N ASP A 233 1.34 31.01 -0.15
CA ASP A 233 1.07 30.68 1.26
C ASP A 233 2.31 30.11 1.97
N PHE A 234 3.51 30.60 1.62
CA PHE A 234 4.76 30.09 2.18
C PHE A 234 4.78 30.19 3.70
N GLY A 235 5.05 29.06 4.36
CA GLY A 235 5.10 28.96 5.82
C GLY A 235 3.74 28.88 6.52
N MET A 236 2.62 29.06 5.80
CA MET A 236 1.29 28.99 6.38
C MET A 236 0.85 27.53 6.57
N PRO A 237 0.34 27.14 7.76
CA PRO A 237 -0.20 25.80 7.99
C PRO A 237 -1.39 25.49 7.07
N MET A 238 -1.45 24.27 6.54
CA MET A 238 -2.66 23.82 5.82
C MET A 238 -3.85 23.73 6.76
N SER A 239 -5.00 24.23 6.31
CA SER A 239 -6.27 24.10 7.03
C SER A 239 -6.86 22.69 6.93
N ASP A 240 -6.72 22.06 5.77
CA ASP A 240 -7.26 20.72 5.49
C ASP A 240 -6.24 19.62 5.83
N PRO A 241 -6.70 18.39 6.14
CA PRO A 241 -5.82 17.25 6.44
C PRO A 241 -4.85 16.90 5.30
N PHE A 242 -5.17 17.28 4.07
CA PHE A 242 -4.34 17.13 2.89
C PHE A 242 -4.76 18.17 1.85
N PHE A 243 -3.84 18.46 0.93
CA PHE A 243 -4.10 19.43 -0.11
C PHE A 243 -4.96 18.84 -1.23
N CYS A 244 -6.04 19.54 -1.58
CA CYS A 244 -6.84 19.27 -2.77
C CYS A 244 -7.61 20.54 -3.17
N ILE A 245 -8.03 20.62 -4.42
CA ILE A 245 -8.91 21.67 -4.91
C ILE A 245 -10.35 21.28 -4.58
N GLN A 246 -10.96 22.03 -3.67
CA GLN A 246 -12.30 21.73 -3.16
C GLN A 246 -13.38 22.05 -4.20
N TYR A 247 -13.45 23.28 -4.69
CA TYR A 247 -14.56 23.70 -5.54
C TYR A 247 -14.13 24.75 -6.56
N LYS A 248 -14.73 24.68 -7.75
CA LYS A 248 -14.68 25.72 -8.77
C LYS A 248 -16.04 25.81 -9.41
N GLU A 249 -16.55 27.03 -9.53
CA GLU A 249 -17.86 27.29 -10.11
C GLU A 249 -17.95 26.77 -11.56
N GLY A 250 -19.06 26.10 -11.88
CA GLY A 250 -19.33 25.53 -13.20
C GLY A 250 -18.61 24.20 -13.49
N ILE A 251 -17.91 23.60 -12.53
CA ILE A 251 -17.23 22.31 -12.69
C ILE A 251 -17.93 21.23 -11.85
N THR A 252 -18.26 20.10 -12.48
CA THR A 252 -18.91 18.98 -11.78
C THR A 252 -17.93 18.28 -10.83
N PHE A 253 -18.46 17.60 -9.81
CA PHE A 253 -17.64 16.81 -8.88
C PHE A 253 -16.77 15.77 -9.61
N LYS A 254 -17.32 15.07 -10.63
CA LYS A 254 -16.58 14.03 -11.36
C LYS A 254 -15.34 14.59 -12.04
N ILE A 255 -15.46 15.75 -12.68
CA ILE A 255 -14.34 16.44 -13.32
C ILE A 255 -13.37 16.98 -12.27
N MET A 256 -13.86 17.59 -11.19
CA MET A 256 -13.00 18.09 -10.12
C MET A 256 -12.17 16.99 -9.46
N PHE A 257 -12.76 15.80 -9.27
CA PHE A 257 -12.06 14.64 -8.74
C PHE A 257 -10.93 14.19 -9.67
N LEU A 258 -11.17 14.16 -10.99
CA LEU A 258 -10.14 13.82 -11.97
C LEU A 258 -9.03 14.90 -12.08
N VAL A 259 -9.37 16.18 -11.95
CA VAL A 259 -8.37 17.26 -11.86
C VAL A 259 -7.44 17.03 -10.66
N ASN A 260 -8.01 16.74 -9.49
CA ASN A 260 -7.23 16.39 -8.31
C ASN A 260 -6.40 15.11 -8.52
N ALA A 261 -6.91 14.11 -9.25
CA ALA A 261 -6.15 12.90 -9.55
C ALA A 261 -4.91 13.17 -10.43
N VAL A 262 -5.07 13.98 -11.48
CA VAL A 262 -3.94 14.40 -12.35
C VAL A 262 -2.93 15.25 -11.58
N MET A 263 -3.43 16.12 -10.68
CA MET A 263 -2.60 16.97 -9.83
C MET A 263 -1.82 16.17 -8.78
N HIS A 264 -2.47 15.26 -8.05
CA HIS A 264 -1.82 14.47 -7.00
C HIS A 264 -0.81 13.48 -7.58
N LYS A 265 -1.02 13.03 -8.83
CA LYS A 265 -0.01 12.26 -9.58
C LYS A 265 1.23 13.10 -9.94
N GLY A 266 1.13 14.43 -9.88
CA GLY A 266 2.22 15.35 -10.22
C GLY A 266 2.37 15.62 -11.72
N ILE A 267 1.34 15.33 -12.53
CA ILE A 267 1.36 15.62 -13.96
C ILE A 267 1.11 17.10 -14.22
N ILE A 268 0.20 17.70 -13.46
CA ILE A 268 -0.10 19.14 -13.47
C ILE A 268 0.13 19.65 -12.05
N ASN A 269 0.65 20.87 -11.90
CA ASN A 269 0.77 21.51 -10.59
C ASN A 269 -0.37 22.50 -10.32
N GLN A 270 -0.57 22.83 -9.05
CA GLN A 270 -1.62 23.76 -8.61
C GLN A 270 -1.51 25.16 -9.25
N HIS A 271 -0.29 25.63 -9.54
CA HIS A 271 -0.04 26.98 -10.06
C HIS A 271 -0.27 27.10 -11.58
N GLN A 272 -0.43 25.97 -12.29
CA GLN A 272 -0.78 25.91 -13.71
C GLN A 272 -2.29 25.90 -13.94
N LEU A 273 -3.10 25.70 -12.89
CA LEU A 273 -4.55 25.62 -12.97
C LEU A 273 -5.16 27.02 -12.96
N SER A 274 -4.95 27.75 -14.07
CA SER A 274 -5.50 29.08 -14.29
C SER A 274 -7.00 29.04 -14.59
N ASP A 275 -7.66 30.21 -14.56
CA ASP A 275 -9.06 30.31 -14.98
C ASP A 275 -9.28 29.82 -16.41
N GLY A 276 -8.32 30.04 -17.30
CA GLY A 276 -8.34 29.50 -18.67
C GLY A 276 -8.38 27.98 -18.73
N PHE A 277 -7.76 27.27 -17.78
CA PHE A 277 -7.85 25.80 -17.68
C PHE A 277 -9.28 25.38 -17.35
N PHE A 278 -9.90 26.04 -16.37
CA PHE A 278 -11.27 25.74 -15.96
C PHE A 278 -12.29 26.17 -17.02
N ASP A 279 -12.04 27.23 -17.77
CA ASP A 279 -12.87 27.63 -18.91
C ASP A 279 -12.89 26.57 -20.02
N LEU A 280 -11.75 25.92 -20.30
CA LEU A 280 -11.71 24.81 -21.25
C LEU A 280 -12.56 23.62 -20.78
N LEU A 281 -12.57 23.34 -19.48
CA LEU A 281 -13.43 22.31 -18.89
C LEU A 281 -14.90 22.71 -18.97
N ARG A 282 -15.25 23.99 -18.74
CA ARG A 282 -16.65 24.47 -18.85
C ARG A 282 -17.21 24.39 -20.27
N ARG A 283 -16.36 24.62 -21.28
CA ARG A 283 -16.77 24.66 -22.69
C ARG A 283 -17.03 23.29 -23.31
N GLN A 284 -16.43 22.23 -22.77
CA GLN A 284 -16.48 20.89 -23.35
C GLN A 284 -17.42 19.96 -22.58
N PRO A 285 -18.03 18.96 -23.25
CA PRO A 285 -18.88 17.98 -22.57
C PRO A 285 -18.13 17.18 -21.51
N GLU A 286 -18.84 16.78 -20.45
CA GLU A 286 -18.25 16.03 -19.32
C GLU A 286 -17.56 14.73 -19.78
N VAL A 287 -18.10 14.04 -20.78
CA VAL A 287 -17.52 12.80 -21.34
C VAL A 287 -16.13 13.05 -21.94
N VAL A 288 -15.97 14.15 -22.69
CA VAL A 288 -14.69 14.53 -23.31
C VAL A 288 -13.69 14.93 -22.23
N ASN A 289 -14.12 15.71 -21.24
CA ASN A 289 -13.27 16.14 -20.13
C ASN A 289 -12.79 14.96 -19.28
N ALA A 290 -13.69 14.02 -18.98
CA ALA A 290 -13.35 12.83 -18.21
C ALA A 290 -12.31 11.98 -18.94
N ALA A 291 -12.52 11.70 -20.24
CA ALA A 291 -11.57 10.97 -21.06
C ALA A 291 -10.23 11.71 -21.20
N ALA A 292 -10.25 13.03 -21.38
CA ALA A 292 -9.04 13.84 -21.50
C ALA A 292 -8.20 13.80 -20.21
N LEU A 293 -8.84 13.96 -19.05
CA LEU A 293 -8.16 13.92 -17.75
C LEU A 293 -7.64 12.51 -17.43
N GLN A 294 -8.43 11.46 -17.72
CA GLN A 294 -7.97 10.07 -17.59
C GLN A 294 -6.75 9.79 -18.49
N HIS A 295 -6.75 10.30 -19.72
CA HIS A 295 -5.60 10.20 -20.61
C HIS A 295 -4.38 10.95 -20.06
N LEU A 296 -4.55 12.15 -19.49
CA LEU A 296 -3.46 12.86 -18.81
C LEU A 296 -2.97 12.10 -17.57
N SER A 297 -3.85 11.42 -16.84
CA SER A 297 -3.47 10.54 -15.75
C SER A 297 -2.62 9.35 -16.21
N SER A 298 -2.56 9.01 -17.49
CA SER A 298 -1.65 7.96 -18.01
C SER A 298 -0.20 8.44 -18.18
N TYR A 299 0.04 9.76 -18.17
CA TYR A 299 1.37 10.31 -18.40
C TYR A 299 2.33 9.93 -17.28
N ARG A 300 3.63 9.88 -17.61
CA ARG A 300 4.72 9.58 -16.67
C ARG A 300 5.55 10.80 -16.29
N ARG A 301 5.39 11.92 -17.00
CA ARG A 301 6.18 13.14 -16.79
C ARG A 301 5.27 14.34 -16.55
N PRO A 302 5.72 15.33 -15.75
CA PRO A 302 5.01 16.58 -15.57
C PRO A 302 4.84 17.34 -16.90
N VAL A 303 3.74 18.08 -16.99
CA VAL A 303 3.40 18.98 -18.08
C VAL A 303 3.58 20.41 -17.59
N PHE A 304 4.29 21.25 -18.35
CA PHE A 304 4.54 22.65 -17.95
C PHE A 304 3.43 23.63 -18.36
N ASP A 305 2.57 23.24 -19.31
CA ASP A 305 1.44 24.03 -19.78
C ASP A 305 0.18 23.15 -19.80
N ALA A 306 -0.54 23.16 -18.68
CA ALA A 306 -1.75 22.37 -18.47
C ALA A 306 -2.87 22.76 -19.43
N CYS A 307 -3.07 24.06 -19.67
CA CYS A 307 -4.12 24.58 -20.54
C CYS A 307 -3.92 24.11 -21.99
N LYS A 308 -2.74 24.35 -22.55
CA LYS A 308 -2.42 23.95 -23.93
C LYS A 308 -2.50 22.44 -24.09
N ARG A 309 -2.00 21.68 -23.11
CA ARG A 309 -2.02 20.23 -23.18
C ARG A 309 -3.45 19.68 -23.10
N LEU A 310 -4.28 20.19 -22.20
CA LEU A 310 -5.69 19.80 -22.09
C LEU A 310 -6.43 20.06 -23.40
N LYS A 311 -6.27 21.27 -23.97
CA LYS A 311 -6.88 21.64 -25.26
C LYS A 311 -6.49 20.67 -26.38
N LEU A 312 -5.21 20.33 -26.52
CA LEU A 312 -4.74 19.39 -27.54
C LEU A 312 -5.36 17.99 -27.38
N VAL A 313 -5.49 17.50 -26.14
CA VAL A 313 -6.09 16.19 -25.87
C VAL A 313 -7.60 16.22 -26.16
N GLN A 314 -8.31 17.29 -25.75
CA GLN A 314 -9.73 17.45 -26.06
C GLN A 314 -9.96 17.50 -27.59
N GLU A 315 -9.19 18.29 -28.33
CA GLU A 315 -9.28 18.37 -29.79
C GLU A 315 -8.98 17.03 -30.47
N TRP A 316 -8.00 16.27 -29.95
CA TRP A 316 -7.70 14.92 -30.45
C TRP A 316 -8.85 13.94 -30.19
N LEU A 317 -9.48 13.97 -29.01
CA LEU A 317 -10.62 13.11 -28.69
C LEU A 317 -11.85 13.43 -29.53
N LEU A 318 -12.11 14.72 -29.78
CA LEU A 318 -13.22 15.15 -30.66
C LEU A 318 -13.03 14.65 -32.10
N LYS A 319 -11.79 14.51 -32.56
CA LYS A 319 -11.46 13.92 -33.87
C LYS A 319 -11.55 12.39 -33.88
N ASN A 320 -11.60 11.72 -32.72
CA ASN A 320 -11.59 10.27 -32.58
C ASN A 320 -12.72 9.79 -31.66
N PRO A 321 -14.00 9.94 -32.06
CA PRO A 321 -15.16 9.69 -31.19
C PRO A 321 -15.30 8.22 -30.76
N THR A 322 -14.67 7.28 -31.47
CA THR A 322 -14.60 5.86 -31.07
C THR A 322 -13.93 5.66 -29.71
N LEU A 323 -13.02 6.54 -29.31
CA LEU A 323 -12.32 6.50 -28.02
C LEU A 323 -13.18 6.97 -26.84
N LEU A 324 -14.33 7.58 -27.12
CA LEU A 324 -15.29 8.07 -26.11
C LEU A 324 -16.39 7.04 -25.80
N GLN A 325 -16.38 5.89 -26.47
CA GLN A 325 -17.39 4.85 -26.23
C GLN A 325 -17.22 4.28 -24.83
N ARG A 326 -18.24 4.47 -24.00
CA ARG A 326 -18.33 3.79 -22.70
C ARG A 326 -18.70 2.32 -22.93
N PRO A 327 -18.10 1.38 -22.19
CA PRO A 327 -18.66 0.03 -22.08
C PRO A 327 -20.13 0.12 -21.67
N ARG A 328 -20.98 -0.75 -22.21
CA ARG A 328 -22.38 -0.85 -21.78
C ARG A 328 -22.41 -1.06 -20.26
N GLU A 329 -23.21 -0.24 -19.56
CA GLU A 329 -23.41 -0.38 -18.13
C GLU A 329 -24.07 -1.73 -17.85
N LEU A 330 -23.30 -2.69 -17.35
CA LEU A 330 -23.82 -3.92 -16.77
C LEU A 330 -24.23 -3.62 -15.32
N ASP A 331 -25.33 -4.21 -14.84
CA ASP A 331 -25.83 -3.95 -13.48
C ASP A 331 -24.87 -4.37 -12.36
N ASP A 332 -23.97 -5.31 -12.67
CA ASP A 332 -23.00 -5.86 -11.73
C ASP A 332 -21.70 -5.08 -11.62
N ILE A 333 -21.48 -4.05 -12.45
CA ILE A 333 -20.26 -3.25 -12.42
C ILE A 333 -20.54 -1.82 -11.95
N VAL A 334 -19.61 -1.28 -11.17
CA VAL A 334 -19.70 0.08 -10.65
C VAL A 334 -18.34 0.77 -10.72
N GLU A 335 -18.36 2.06 -11.06
CA GLU A 335 -17.19 2.91 -11.05
C GLU A 335 -16.90 3.35 -9.60
N VAL A 336 -15.79 2.86 -9.02
CA VAL A 336 -15.38 3.17 -7.65
C VAL A 336 -14.25 4.18 -7.65
N ARG A 337 -14.46 5.30 -6.94
CA ARG A 337 -13.42 6.30 -6.66
C ARG A 337 -12.56 5.85 -5.49
N ARG A 338 -11.25 6.05 -5.60
CA ARG A 338 -10.28 5.67 -4.57
C ARG A 338 -9.45 6.87 -4.12
N LEU A 339 -9.24 6.98 -2.82
CA LEU A 339 -8.34 7.94 -2.19
C LEU A 339 -7.30 7.18 -1.37
N VAL A 340 -6.01 7.36 -1.69
CA VAL A 340 -4.92 6.79 -0.88
C VAL A 340 -4.40 7.86 0.05
N ILE A 341 -4.41 7.61 1.35
CA ILE A 341 -3.88 8.52 2.36
C ILE A 341 -2.56 7.96 2.87
N THR A 342 -1.50 8.73 2.67
CA THR A 342 -0.16 8.46 3.19
C THR A 342 0.12 9.36 4.40
N PRO A 343 1.24 9.16 5.11
CA PRO A 343 1.52 9.98 6.27
C PRO A 343 1.74 11.46 5.96
N THR A 344 2.22 11.79 4.77
CA THR A 344 2.42 13.18 4.32
C THR A 344 1.37 13.67 3.33
N LYS A 345 0.70 12.78 2.58
CA LYS A 345 -0.16 13.14 1.44
C LYS A 345 -1.51 12.43 1.40
N ALA A 346 -2.36 12.86 0.47
CA ALA A 346 -3.44 12.04 -0.05
C ALA A 346 -3.44 12.07 -1.57
N TYR A 347 -3.81 10.97 -2.22
CA TYR A 347 -3.77 10.78 -3.66
C TYR A 347 -5.14 10.36 -4.16
N CYS A 348 -5.78 11.21 -4.96
CA CYS A 348 -6.95 10.81 -5.72
C CYS A 348 -6.47 9.89 -6.85
N LEU A 349 -7.02 8.69 -6.92
CA LEU A 349 -6.75 7.78 -8.03
C LEU A 349 -7.89 7.87 -9.05
N PRO A 350 -7.61 7.77 -10.36
CA PRO A 350 -8.65 7.65 -11.37
C PRO A 350 -9.66 6.55 -10.97
N PRO A 351 -10.97 6.75 -11.22
CA PRO A 351 -11.97 5.75 -10.85
C PRO A 351 -11.72 4.43 -11.59
N GLU A 352 -11.93 3.32 -10.88
CA GLU A 352 -11.76 1.96 -11.41
C GLU A 352 -13.12 1.26 -11.49
N VAL A 353 -13.31 0.44 -12.53
CA VAL A 353 -14.52 -0.38 -12.68
C VAL A 353 -14.34 -1.66 -11.89
N GLU A 354 -15.25 -1.92 -10.97
CA GLU A 354 -15.24 -3.10 -10.10
C GLU A 354 -16.61 -3.77 -10.04
N LEU A 355 -16.61 -5.02 -9.59
CA LEU A 355 -17.85 -5.70 -9.23
C LEU A 355 -18.54 -4.98 -8.08
N SER A 356 -19.82 -4.69 -8.29
CA SER A 356 -20.68 -4.02 -7.34
C SER A 356 -20.90 -4.86 -6.07
N ASN A 357 -21.44 -4.21 -5.05
CA ASN A 357 -21.83 -4.84 -3.80
C ASN A 357 -23.26 -4.46 -3.45
N ARG A 358 -23.84 -5.14 -2.45
CA ARG A 358 -25.24 -4.97 -2.06
C ARG A 358 -25.60 -3.51 -1.77
N VAL A 359 -24.70 -2.77 -1.11
CA VAL A 359 -24.93 -1.36 -0.77
C VAL A 359 -24.92 -0.49 -2.02
N LEU A 360 -23.89 -0.63 -2.87
CA LEU A 360 -23.76 0.16 -4.09
C LEU A 360 -24.89 -0.10 -5.09
N ARG A 361 -25.43 -1.34 -5.14
CA ARG A 361 -26.62 -1.68 -5.95
C ARG A 361 -27.88 -0.96 -5.47
N ASN A 362 -28.16 -1.01 -4.17
CA ASN A 362 -29.34 -0.35 -3.61
C ASN A 362 -29.26 1.19 -3.72
N TYR A 363 -28.06 1.74 -3.57
CA TYR A 363 -27.80 3.18 -3.61
C TYR A 363 -27.19 3.63 -4.94
N ARG A 364 -27.57 3.00 -6.07
CA ARG A 364 -26.96 3.24 -7.39
C ARG A 364 -27.05 4.69 -7.85
N GLU A 365 -28.16 5.37 -7.59
CA GLU A 365 -28.37 6.78 -7.94
C GLU A 365 -27.37 7.72 -7.28
N VAL A 366 -26.82 7.33 -6.13
CA VAL A 366 -25.86 8.09 -5.34
C VAL A 366 -24.51 7.37 -5.22
N ALA A 367 -24.22 6.42 -6.12
CA ALA A 367 -22.99 5.63 -6.10
C ALA A 367 -21.73 6.51 -6.19
N ASP A 368 -21.81 7.67 -6.85
CA ASP A 368 -20.70 8.62 -6.97
C ASP A 368 -20.31 9.30 -5.65
N ARG A 369 -21.14 9.16 -4.60
CA ARG A 369 -20.88 9.65 -3.24
C ARG A 369 -20.15 8.64 -2.36
N PHE A 370 -19.95 7.41 -2.82
CA PHE A 370 -19.12 6.42 -2.14
C PHE A 370 -17.65 6.60 -2.54
N LEU A 371 -16.77 6.52 -1.56
CA LEU A 371 -15.33 6.65 -1.74
C LEU A 371 -14.63 5.54 -0.98
N ARG A 372 -13.76 4.79 -1.65
CA ARG A 372 -12.87 3.84 -0.96
C ARG A 372 -11.59 4.57 -0.56
N VAL A 373 -11.32 4.61 0.73
CA VAL A 373 -10.13 5.24 1.29
C VAL A 373 -9.17 4.16 1.76
N THR A 374 -7.91 4.23 1.36
CA THR A 374 -6.86 3.26 1.74
C THR A 374 -5.71 3.98 2.43
N PHE A 375 -5.25 3.44 3.55
CA PHE A 375 -4.11 3.98 4.31
C PHE A 375 -2.83 3.23 3.99
N MET A 376 -1.86 3.91 3.37
CA MET A 376 -0.62 3.34 2.85
C MET A 376 0.60 4.14 3.30
N ASP A 377 1.81 3.63 3.09
CA ASP A 377 3.03 4.42 3.23
C ASP A 377 3.31 5.26 1.97
N GLU A 378 4.39 6.05 1.97
CA GLU A 378 4.75 6.91 0.83
C GLU A 378 5.16 6.11 -0.43
N ALA A 379 5.56 4.85 -0.28
CA ALA A 379 5.92 3.96 -1.37
C ALA A 379 4.69 3.20 -1.91
N MET A 380 3.48 3.55 -1.49
CA MET A 380 2.24 2.84 -1.80
C MET A 380 2.29 1.37 -1.35
N GLN A 381 2.93 1.13 -0.21
CA GLN A 381 2.96 -0.17 0.46
C GLN A 381 2.16 -0.14 1.76
N THR A 382 2.01 -1.30 2.37
CA THR A 382 1.28 -1.45 3.61
C THR A 382 1.96 -0.71 4.76
N LEU A 383 1.22 0.12 5.49
CA LEU A 383 1.75 0.81 6.68
C LEU A 383 2.32 -0.17 7.70
N ASN A 384 3.56 0.07 8.10
CA ASN A 384 4.22 -0.66 9.18
C ASN A 384 3.54 -0.35 10.53
N LYS A 385 3.29 -1.39 11.34
CA LYS A 385 2.65 -1.27 12.67
C LYS A 385 3.37 -0.25 13.57
N ASN A 386 4.70 -0.18 13.47
CA ASN A 386 5.54 0.72 14.27
C ASN A 386 5.35 2.21 13.91
N VAL A 387 4.69 2.51 12.80
CA VAL A 387 4.34 3.89 12.43
C VAL A 387 3.13 4.39 13.21
N LEU A 388 2.25 3.51 13.70
CA LEU A 388 1.05 3.86 14.46
C LEU A 388 1.27 3.89 15.97
N SER A 389 2.25 3.14 16.47
CA SER A 389 2.61 3.08 17.89
C SER A 389 4.12 3.10 18.08
N TYR A 390 4.61 3.90 19.02
CA TYR A 390 6.00 3.81 19.47
C TYR A 390 6.08 3.07 20.81
N TYR A 391 7.09 2.21 20.94
CA TYR A 391 7.45 1.59 22.21
C TYR A 391 8.13 2.63 23.09
N SER A 392 7.49 2.99 24.20
CA SER A 392 8.15 3.79 25.24
C SER A 392 9.48 3.14 25.63
N ALA A 393 10.57 3.92 25.64
CA ALA A 393 11.85 3.48 26.17
C ALA A 393 11.66 2.88 27.58
N SER A 394 12.41 1.83 27.93
CA SER A 394 12.29 1.09 29.19
C SER A 394 12.25 2.02 30.42
N ILE A 395 13.10 3.05 30.44
CA ILE A 395 13.16 4.08 31.50
C ILE A 395 11.82 4.78 31.75
N VAL A 396 10.96 4.95 30.72
CA VAL A 396 9.65 5.61 30.86
C VAL A 396 8.55 4.62 31.31
N ARG A 397 8.74 3.31 31.07
CA ARG A 397 7.83 2.26 31.58
C ARG A 397 7.92 2.14 33.10
N ASP A 398 9.12 2.24 33.66
CA ASP A 398 9.34 2.05 35.09
C ASP A 398 8.80 3.22 35.93
N ILE A 399 8.67 4.41 35.34
CA ILE A 399 8.20 5.63 36.02
C ILE A 399 6.67 5.81 35.92
N ARG A 400 6.01 5.21 34.92
CA ARG A 400 4.56 5.35 34.69
C ARG A 400 3.87 3.98 34.72
N SER A 401 3.15 3.72 35.81
CA SER A 401 2.33 2.51 36.03
C SER A 401 1.21 2.24 34.99
N ASN A 402 1.05 3.12 33.99
CA ASN A 402 0.16 2.93 32.84
C ASN A 402 0.99 2.92 31.54
N SER A 403 1.65 1.80 31.23
CA SER A 403 2.44 1.61 30.02
C SER A 403 1.57 1.33 28.78
N SER A 404 0.59 2.19 28.49
CA SER A 404 -0.10 2.15 27.20
C SER A 404 0.87 2.58 26.09
N ASN A 405 1.00 1.80 25.02
CA ASN A 405 1.73 2.18 23.81
C ASN A 405 1.34 3.61 23.39
N GLN A 406 2.32 4.51 23.33
CA GLN A 406 2.02 5.89 22.96
C GLN A 406 1.66 5.95 21.48
N LYS A 407 0.46 6.49 21.21
CA LYS A 407 -0.10 6.67 19.87
C LYS A 407 0.69 7.76 19.13
N THR A 408 1.17 7.43 17.94
CA THR A 408 1.93 8.38 17.11
C THR A 408 1.00 9.47 16.54
N THR A 409 1.58 10.51 15.95
CA THR A 409 0.80 11.50 15.18
C THR A 409 0.12 10.88 13.96
N MET A 410 0.71 9.85 13.34
CA MET A 410 0.05 9.12 12.27
C MET A 410 -1.21 8.41 12.78
N PHE A 411 -1.16 7.81 13.98
CA PHE A 411 -2.38 7.28 14.61
C PHE A 411 -3.43 8.38 14.82
N LYS A 412 -3.03 9.57 15.31
CA LYS A 412 -3.95 10.71 15.47
C LYS A 412 -4.54 11.15 14.12
N ARG A 413 -3.73 11.25 13.07
CA ARG A 413 -4.15 11.59 11.70
C ARG A 413 -5.21 10.61 11.19
N VAL A 414 -4.94 9.30 11.28
CA VAL A 414 -5.89 8.24 10.87
C VAL A 414 -7.16 8.30 11.72
N LYS A 415 -7.02 8.46 13.05
CA LYS A 415 -8.17 8.57 13.95
C LYS A 415 -9.06 9.75 13.58
N ASN A 416 -8.49 10.94 13.39
CA ASN A 416 -9.25 12.15 13.06
C ASN A 416 -10.00 12.00 11.74
N ILE A 417 -9.35 11.45 10.71
CA ILE A 417 -9.99 11.14 9.41
C ILE A 417 -11.19 10.20 9.60
N LEU A 418 -11.05 9.16 10.43
CA LEU A 418 -12.13 8.20 10.70
C LEU A 418 -13.26 8.79 11.56
N SER A 419 -12.95 9.68 12.52
CA SER A 419 -13.94 10.19 13.48
C SER A 419 -14.64 11.47 13.03
N GLU A 420 -13.92 12.40 12.39
CA GLU A 420 -14.43 13.72 12.02
C GLU A 420 -14.79 13.81 10.52
N GLY A 421 -14.27 12.86 9.73
CA GLY A 421 -14.35 12.89 8.28
C GLY A 421 -13.37 13.88 7.65
N PHE A 422 -13.55 14.16 6.36
CA PHE A 422 -12.74 15.12 5.63
C PHE A 422 -13.49 15.68 4.42
N TYR A 423 -13.04 16.82 3.90
CA TYR A 423 -13.56 17.39 2.67
C TYR A 423 -12.73 16.95 1.47
N LEU A 424 -13.41 16.55 0.39
CA LEU A 424 -12.80 16.25 -0.89
C LEU A 424 -13.71 16.72 -2.01
N CYS A 425 -13.17 17.57 -2.90
CA CYS A 425 -13.90 18.12 -4.05
C CYS A 425 -15.26 18.72 -3.66
N GLY A 426 -15.31 19.44 -2.52
CA GLY A 426 -16.50 20.14 -2.05
C GLY A 426 -17.54 19.26 -1.36
N ARG A 427 -17.25 17.97 -1.16
CA ARG A 427 -18.10 17.03 -0.40
C ARG A 427 -17.41 16.63 0.90
N LYS A 428 -18.16 16.55 2.00
CA LYS A 428 -17.66 16.02 3.27
C LYS A 428 -17.93 14.52 3.33
N TYR A 429 -16.88 13.74 3.54
CA TYR A 429 -16.91 12.28 3.61
C TYR A 429 -16.83 11.81 5.06
N PHE A 430 -17.72 10.90 5.43
CA PHE A 430 -17.75 10.26 6.75
C PHE A 430 -17.48 8.77 6.63
N PHE A 431 -16.86 8.18 7.65
CA PHE A 431 -16.63 6.75 7.71
C PHE A 431 -17.96 5.99 7.70
N LEU A 432 -18.07 4.97 6.85
CA LEU A 432 -19.26 4.14 6.71
C LEU A 432 -19.05 2.73 7.28
N ALA A 433 -18.18 1.94 6.64
CA ALA A 433 -17.83 0.60 7.10
C ALA A 433 -16.60 0.05 6.35
N PHE A 434 -16.19 -1.17 6.66
CA PHE A 434 -15.18 -1.92 5.92
C PHE A 434 -15.59 -3.41 5.84
N SER A 435 -15.20 -4.09 4.77
CA SER A 435 -15.22 -5.56 4.70
C SER A 435 -13.93 -6.16 5.29
N ALA A 436 -13.90 -7.48 5.50
CA ALA A 436 -12.71 -8.16 6.00
C ALA A 436 -11.48 -8.03 5.07
N ASN A 437 -11.70 -8.12 3.76
CA ASN A 437 -10.65 -7.91 2.76
C ASN A 437 -10.17 -6.46 2.78
N GLN A 438 -11.11 -5.51 2.86
CA GLN A 438 -10.76 -4.10 2.93
C GLN A 438 -9.94 -3.78 4.18
N LEU A 439 -10.30 -4.33 5.33
CA LEU A 439 -9.54 -4.15 6.57
C LEU A 439 -8.10 -4.69 6.45
N ARG A 440 -7.91 -5.84 5.79
CA ARG A 440 -6.59 -6.42 5.49
C ARG A 440 -5.74 -5.47 4.63
N ASP A 441 -6.39 -4.86 3.65
CA ASP A 441 -5.79 -3.87 2.75
C ASP A 441 -5.68 -2.47 3.39
N ARG A 442 -6.07 -2.31 4.66
CA ARG A 442 -6.13 -1.03 5.39
C ARG A 442 -7.01 0.00 4.68
N SER A 443 -8.12 -0.47 4.13
CA SER A 443 -9.11 0.34 3.42
C SER A 443 -10.47 0.31 4.10
N ALA A 444 -11.26 1.35 3.83
CA ALA A 444 -12.62 1.48 4.31
C ALA A 444 -13.48 2.27 3.32
N TRP A 445 -14.79 2.08 3.39
CA TRP A 445 -15.77 2.88 2.70
C TRP A 445 -16.08 4.14 3.49
N PHE A 446 -16.09 5.25 2.76
CA PHE A 446 -16.59 6.54 3.20
C PHE A 446 -17.75 6.96 2.31
N PHE A 447 -18.67 7.74 2.88
CA PHE A 447 -19.83 8.25 2.16
C PHE A 447 -19.98 9.75 2.36
N ALA A 448 -20.28 10.45 1.27
CA ALA A 448 -20.59 11.87 1.30
C ALA A 448 -22.09 12.10 1.43
N GLU A 449 -22.52 12.43 2.65
CA GLU A 449 -23.93 12.67 2.97
C GLU A 449 -24.56 13.78 2.12
N ASP A 450 -25.88 13.68 1.94
CA ASP A 450 -26.69 14.78 1.42
C ASP A 450 -27.95 14.98 2.27
N LYS A 451 -28.81 15.90 1.85
CA LYS A 451 -30.04 16.22 2.58
C LYS A 451 -31.02 15.04 2.67
N ARG A 452 -30.87 14.02 1.82
CA ARG A 452 -31.80 12.87 1.70
C ARG A 452 -31.24 11.62 2.37
N ILE A 453 -29.94 11.39 2.29
CA ILE A 453 -29.28 10.15 2.71
C ILE A 453 -28.08 10.47 3.61
N SER A 454 -28.16 9.99 4.85
CA SER A 454 -27.06 9.97 5.81
C SER A 454 -26.40 8.60 5.91
N VAL A 455 -25.19 8.55 6.47
CA VAL A 455 -24.52 7.31 6.88
C VAL A 455 -25.40 6.50 7.83
N GLY A 456 -26.12 7.16 8.73
CA GLY A 456 -27.07 6.51 9.65
C GLY A 456 -28.20 5.80 8.93
N ASN A 457 -28.75 6.40 7.86
CA ASN A 457 -29.79 5.77 7.04
C ASN A 457 -29.26 4.50 6.34
N ILE A 458 -28.06 4.57 5.78
CA ILE A 458 -27.42 3.43 5.11
C ILE A 458 -27.16 2.30 6.10
N ILE A 459 -26.60 2.60 7.27
CA ILE A 459 -26.34 1.60 8.33
C ILE A 459 -27.65 0.96 8.82
N SER A 460 -28.71 1.76 8.99
CA SER A 460 -30.03 1.24 9.38
C SER A 460 -30.62 0.32 8.32
N TRP A 461 -30.41 0.61 7.04
CA TRP A 461 -30.86 -0.22 5.93
C TRP A 461 -30.06 -1.53 5.83
N MET A 462 -28.74 -1.50 6.10
CA MET A 462 -27.89 -2.69 6.08
C MET A 462 -28.36 -3.78 7.05
N GLY A 463 -28.97 -3.39 8.17
CA GLY A 463 -29.61 -4.33 9.09
C GLY A 463 -29.54 -3.91 10.55
N ARG A 464 -29.91 -4.84 11.43
CA ARG A 464 -29.93 -4.62 12.89
C ARG A 464 -28.66 -5.16 13.53
N PHE A 465 -27.72 -4.28 13.85
CA PHE A 465 -26.43 -4.65 14.45
C PHE A 465 -26.40 -4.43 15.97
N LYS A 466 -27.31 -5.07 16.72
CA LYS A 466 -27.43 -4.92 18.18
C LYS A 466 -26.43 -5.78 19.00
N ASN A 467 -25.37 -6.30 18.38
CA ASN A 467 -24.44 -7.19 19.07
C ASN A 467 -23.53 -6.39 20.02
N ARG A 468 -23.36 -6.84 21.27
CA ARG A 468 -22.43 -6.23 22.23
C ARG A 468 -20.96 -6.29 21.78
N ASN A 469 -20.60 -7.29 20.96
CA ASN A 469 -19.26 -7.43 20.41
C ASN A 469 -19.10 -6.59 19.14
N VAL A 470 -18.30 -5.52 19.24
CA VAL A 470 -18.02 -4.56 18.15
C VAL A 470 -17.36 -5.24 16.95
N ALA A 471 -16.44 -6.19 17.17
CA ALA A 471 -15.76 -6.88 16.06
C ALA A 471 -16.74 -7.76 15.27
N LYS A 472 -17.63 -8.51 15.95
CA LYS A 472 -18.69 -9.29 15.29
C LYS A 472 -19.69 -8.38 14.57
N CYS A 473 -20.02 -7.24 15.16
CA CYS A 473 -20.87 -6.21 14.55
C CYS A 473 -20.26 -5.69 13.24
N ALA A 474 -19.01 -5.23 13.27
CA ALA A 474 -18.28 -4.72 12.11
C ALA A 474 -18.12 -5.79 11.02
N ALA A 475 -17.80 -7.03 11.38
CA ALA A 475 -17.71 -8.13 10.42
C ALA A 475 -19.04 -8.37 9.68
N ARG A 476 -20.18 -8.32 10.38
CA ARG A 476 -21.52 -8.46 9.78
C ARG A 476 -21.89 -7.27 8.89
N MET A 477 -21.56 -6.04 9.31
CA MET A 477 -21.74 -4.86 8.46
C MET A 477 -20.91 -4.97 7.17
N GLY A 478 -19.67 -5.41 7.30
CA GLY A 478 -18.73 -5.55 6.20
C GLY A 478 -19.15 -6.53 5.09
N GLN A 479 -20.03 -7.49 5.40
CA GLN A 479 -20.56 -8.43 4.41
C GLN A 479 -21.37 -7.74 3.32
N CYS A 480 -22.04 -6.63 3.64
CA CYS A 480 -22.79 -5.85 2.66
C CYS A 480 -21.89 -5.21 1.60
N PHE A 481 -20.59 -5.11 1.86
CA PHE A 481 -19.57 -4.52 1.00
C PHE A 481 -18.70 -5.55 0.26
N SER A 482 -19.00 -6.83 0.39
CA SER A 482 -18.38 -7.87 -0.44
C SER A 482 -18.82 -7.73 -1.90
N SER A 483 -17.85 -7.81 -2.81
CA SER A 483 -18.11 -7.84 -4.26
C SER A 483 -18.89 -9.10 -4.62
N THR A 484 -20.06 -8.93 -5.22
CA THR A 484 -21.03 -10.01 -5.48
C THR A 484 -21.78 -9.75 -6.78
N TYR A 485 -22.15 -10.81 -7.51
CA TYR A 485 -23.10 -10.71 -8.62
C TYR A 485 -24.53 -10.62 -8.08
N ALA A 486 -25.37 -9.81 -8.72
CA ALA A 486 -26.79 -9.82 -8.42
C ALA A 486 -27.45 -11.05 -9.07
N THR A 487 -27.94 -11.96 -8.25
CA THR A 487 -28.65 -13.16 -8.71
C THR A 487 -30.16 -12.95 -8.58
N VAL A 488 -30.88 -13.70 -7.74
CA VAL A 488 -32.34 -13.68 -7.68
C VAL A 488 -32.80 -12.90 -6.45
N GLU A 489 -33.88 -12.12 -6.58
CA GLU A 489 -34.57 -11.52 -5.43
C GLU A 489 -35.68 -12.47 -4.99
N VAL A 490 -35.61 -12.95 -3.74
CA VAL A 490 -36.59 -13.89 -3.22
C VAL A 490 -37.51 -13.21 -2.21
N PRO A 491 -38.84 -13.26 -2.42
CA PRO A 491 -39.83 -12.66 -1.52
C PRO A 491 -39.77 -13.20 -0.08
N PRO A 492 -40.04 -12.39 0.95
CA PRO A 492 -40.00 -12.83 2.36
C PRO A 492 -40.92 -14.00 2.70
N ASN A 493 -42.04 -14.18 1.98
CA ASN A 493 -42.99 -15.28 2.15
C ASN A 493 -42.45 -16.63 1.65
N GLU A 494 -41.39 -16.63 0.84
CA GLU A 494 -40.72 -17.83 0.33
C GLU A 494 -39.51 -18.22 1.20
N VAL A 495 -39.34 -17.56 2.35
CA VAL A 495 -38.22 -17.78 3.28
C VAL A 495 -38.71 -18.47 4.54
N ASP A 496 -38.27 -19.70 4.77
CA ASP A 496 -38.46 -20.34 6.06
C ASP A 496 -37.40 -19.88 7.08
N SER A 497 -37.79 -18.91 7.90
CA SER A 497 -36.94 -18.36 8.98
C SER A 497 -36.95 -19.19 10.26
N LYS A 498 -37.66 -20.32 10.31
CA LYS A 498 -37.86 -21.14 11.52
C LYS A 498 -37.11 -22.48 11.48
N LEU A 499 -36.32 -22.74 10.43
CA LEU A 499 -35.50 -23.95 10.36
C LEU A 499 -34.53 -24.01 11.56
N PRO A 500 -34.60 -25.05 12.39
CA PRO A 500 -33.72 -25.18 13.54
C PRO A 500 -32.32 -25.64 13.12
N ASP A 501 -31.30 -25.13 13.79
CA ASP A 501 -29.94 -25.59 13.60
C ASP A 501 -29.77 -27.06 14.02
N ILE A 502 -28.93 -27.80 13.28
CA ILE A 502 -28.58 -29.19 13.56
C ILE A 502 -27.51 -29.21 14.67
N LYS A 503 -27.95 -29.49 15.89
CA LYS A 503 -27.08 -29.58 17.07
C LYS A 503 -26.87 -31.02 17.51
N ARG A 504 -25.61 -31.42 17.74
CA ARG A 504 -25.23 -32.74 18.27
C ARG A 504 -24.10 -32.60 19.28
N ASN A 505 -24.19 -33.30 20.41
CA ASN A 505 -23.14 -33.30 21.45
C ASN A 505 -22.72 -31.88 21.93
N GLY A 506 -23.63 -30.92 21.93
CA GLY A 506 -23.35 -29.53 22.30
C GLY A 506 -22.69 -28.67 21.21
N TYR A 507 -22.44 -29.24 20.03
CA TYR A 507 -21.89 -28.54 18.87
C TYR A 507 -22.99 -28.26 17.83
N ASP A 508 -22.87 -27.12 17.15
CA ASP A 508 -23.72 -26.74 16.04
C ASP A 508 -23.05 -27.15 14.72
N PHE A 509 -23.75 -27.94 13.91
CA PHE A 509 -23.25 -28.48 12.64
C PHE A 509 -23.83 -27.78 11.42
N SER A 510 -24.86 -26.96 11.59
CA SER A 510 -25.46 -26.17 10.50
C SER A 510 -25.15 -24.68 10.60
N ASP A 511 -24.36 -24.26 11.59
CA ASP A 511 -23.88 -22.88 11.73
C ASP A 511 -23.18 -22.43 10.43
N GLY A 512 -23.84 -21.56 9.68
CA GLY A 512 -23.34 -21.03 8.41
C GLY A 512 -24.15 -21.46 7.20
N ILE A 513 -24.93 -22.54 7.30
CA ILE A 513 -25.46 -23.28 6.15
C ILE A 513 -26.98 -23.15 6.08
N GLY A 514 -27.49 -22.88 4.88
CA GLY A 514 -28.92 -22.84 4.56
C GLY A 514 -29.26 -23.79 3.40
N MET A 515 -30.53 -24.14 3.29
CA MET A 515 -31.06 -24.94 2.17
C MET A 515 -31.75 -24.02 1.16
N ILE A 516 -31.60 -24.33 -0.12
CA ILE A 516 -32.35 -23.70 -1.23
C ILE A 516 -33.08 -24.78 -2.01
N THR A 517 -34.19 -24.42 -2.64
CA THR A 517 -34.92 -25.34 -3.52
C THR A 517 -34.11 -25.60 -4.80
N PRO A 518 -34.25 -26.79 -5.42
CA PRO A 518 -33.62 -27.07 -6.71
C PRO A 518 -33.99 -26.05 -7.79
N ASP A 519 -35.23 -25.57 -7.80
CA ASP A 519 -35.72 -24.57 -8.76
C ASP A 519 -34.98 -23.24 -8.61
N LEU A 520 -34.81 -22.75 -7.36
CA LEU A 520 -34.05 -21.52 -7.09
C LEU A 520 -32.56 -21.69 -7.46
N ALA A 521 -31.99 -22.87 -7.24
CA ALA A 521 -30.61 -23.15 -7.65
C ALA A 521 -30.45 -23.11 -9.18
N MET A 522 -31.45 -23.58 -9.92
CA MET A 522 -31.47 -23.55 -11.38
C MET A 522 -31.60 -22.12 -11.91
N GLU A 523 -32.50 -21.31 -11.34
CA GLU A 523 -32.69 -19.90 -11.70
C GLU A 523 -31.39 -19.09 -11.48
N VAL A 524 -30.70 -19.31 -10.37
CA VAL A 524 -29.39 -18.69 -10.10
C VAL A 524 -28.35 -19.11 -11.13
N ALA A 525 -28.32 -20.40 -11.50
CA ALA A 525 -27.37 -20.93 -12.47
C ALA A 525 -27.58 -20.34 -13.88
N GLU A 526 -28.84 -20.18 -14.30
CA GLU A 526 -29.19 -19.54 -15.56
C GLU A 526 -28.77 -18.07 -15.58
N LYS A 527 -29.03 -17.33 -14.49
CA LYS A 527 -28.66 -15.92 -14.39
C LYS A 527 -27.13 -15.71 -14.39
N LEU A 528 -26.39 -16.63 -13.79
CA LEU A 528 -24.92 -16.65 -13.83
C LEU A 528 -24.34 -17.26 -15.13
N GLN A 529 -25.20 -17.69 -16.06
CA GLN A 529 -24.84 -18.30 -17.35
C GLN A 529 -23.92 -19.53 -17.20
N LEU A 530 -24.15 -20.35 -16.18
CA LEU A 530 -23.40 -21.58 -15.94
C LEU A 530 -23.86 -22.67 -16.92
N ARG A 531 -22.96 -23.11 -17.82
CA ARG A 531 -23.31 -23.94 -18.99
C ARG A 531 -23.37 -25.45 -18.73
N VAL A 532 -23.05 -25.95 -17.53
CA VAL A 532 -22.95 -27.40 -17.25
C VAL A 532 -23.41 -27.70 -15.82
N ASN A 533 -24.51 -28.47 -15.70
CA ASN A 533 -25.19 -28.93 -14.47
C ASN A 533 -25.57 -27.83 -13.47
N PRO A 534 -26.79 -27.85 -12.88
CA PRO A 534 -27.08 -26.98 -11.75
C PRO A 534 -26.07 -27.28 -10.64
N PRO A 535 -25.32 -26.27 -10.16
CA PRO A 535 -24.34 -26.45 -9.09
C PRO A 535 -24.99 -27.10 -7.86
N VAL A 536 -24.53 -28.31 -7.49
CA VAL A 536 -25.00 -29.07 -6.31
C VAL A 536 -24.74 -28.29 -5.01
N CYS A 537 -23.66 -27.51 -5.02
CA CYS A 537 -23.36 -26.51 -4.01
C CYS A 537 -22.99 -25.22 -4.74
N ILE A 538 -23.84 -24.22 -4.63
CA ILE A 538 -23.49 -22.87 -5.04
C ILE A 538 -22.67 -22.28 -3.92
N SER A 539 -21.48 -21.78 -4.23
CA SER A 539 -20.68 -21.11 -3.22
C SER A 539 -21.34 -19.78 -2.80
N ASP A 540 -22.53 -19.36 -3.18
CA ASP A 540 -22.93 -17.93 -3.22
C ASP A 540 -23.07 -17.21 -1.88
N GLN A 541 -22.77 -15.90 -1.92
CA GLN A 541 -23.07 -14.97 -0.85
C GLN A 541 -24.52 -14.50 -0.95
N ILE A 542 -25.47 -15.40 -0.73
CA ILE A 542 -26.90 -15.06 -0.71
C ILE A 542 -27.17 -14.22 0.55
N CYS A 543 -27.44 -12.94 0.35
CA CYS A 543 -27.68 -11.98 1.42
C CYS A 543 -29.14 -12.06 1.88
N TRP A 544 -29.54 -13.16 2.51
CA TRP A 544 -30.85 -13.26 3.16
C TRP A 544 -30.94 -12.29 4.33
N LEU A 545 -31.91 -11.39 4.26
CA LEU A 545 -32.29 -10.56 5.39
C LEU A 545 -32.91 -11.45 6.47
N GLN A 546 -32.18 -11.54 7.59
CA GLN A 546 -32.63 -11.85 8.95
C GLN A 546 -32.27 -13.24 9.52
N ARG A 547 -31.38 -13.19 10.54
CA ARG A 547 -30.98 -14.22 11.52
C ARG A 547 -29.79 -15.13 11.24
N GLY A 548 -28.87 -14.65 10.41
CA GLY A 548 -27.45 -14.78 10.68
C GLY A 548 -26.88 -16.19 10.62
N CYS A 549 -26.59 -16.65 9.41
CA CYS A 549 -25.33 -17.30 9.14
C CYS A 549 -24.96 -17.20 7.64
N CYS A 550 -23.67 -17.22 7.33
CA CYS A 550 -23.12 -16.63 6.11
C CYS A 550 -22.36 -17.66 5.27
N LEU A 551 -22.75 -17.85 4.02
CA LEU A 551 -21.93 -18.48 2.97
C LEU A 551 -21.55 -17.43 1.91
N LEU A 552 -20.49 -17.69 1.12
CA LEU A 552 -19.67 -16.70 0.40
C LEU A 552 -19.08 -17.32 -0.89
N ALA A 553 -19.39 -16.79 -2.09
CA ALA A 553 -18.82 -17.34 -3.34
C ALA A 553 -17.64 -16.49 -3.75
N SER A 554 -16.46 -17.10 -3.69
CA SER A 554 -15.34 -16.67 -4.51
C SER A 554 -15.21 -17.65 -5.66
N LYS A 555 -15.29 -17.16 -6.91
CA LYS A 555 -14.68 -17.89 -8.03
C LYS A 555 -13.21 -18.13 -7.68
N LYS A 556 -12.77 -19.38 -7.73
CA LYS A 556 -11.37 -19.72 -8.01
C LYS A 556 -11.27 -20.05 -9.49
#